data_AF-A0A165FDV4-F1
#
_entry.id   AF-A0A165FDV4-F1
#
_cell.length_a   1.000
_cell.length_b   1.000
_cell.length_c   1.000
_cell.angle_alpha   90.00
_cell.angle_beta   90.00
_cell.angle_gamma   90.00
#
_symmetry.space_group_name_H-M   'P 1'
#
loop_
_entity.id
_entity.type
_entity.pdbx_description
1 polymer ?
#
loop_
_entity_poly.entity_id
_entity_poly.type
_entity_poly.pdbx_seq_one_letter_code
_entity_poly.pdbx_strand_id
1 'polypeptide(L)'
;MADVQSSSLPPAATSLADIPTLSELLASSSTDASSSSTLASRDAASYLAELTSLPLAELEAQPTELSSSSAQLTNALTTLCYTSYPTFLLIHATTSTFTSSLSSLSSSLDALISSLPALENSARSFAEDTREIQKERRKAALVLEHHDKLYDVLSLPLLLDSCVRNHNYTDALLLANHSNSLSQRFPSNPLVQSVKAECDARVQAMLGQLLRMLSEQAKLPALFRAAGFLRKMGVLTEPELALAFLTGRGTYLESLFKTIDIEKKAIEGDRDREMEAYARYLKKYVDLWREGVYDVITQYTTIFLDRAPSISPDVQSRLRMLLTTFTTLRLQNLLSLLRDTLPYIPDPSLLTSLLTQLTYCANSFARVGMDFRALLAPIFVDAVRSGVKKEFEEATKGWSERLRSCTESGTNGFKANLTTSSQILVASTSLASPPLPTKAQLNTITSGPPNVPPPILVSYPPLAIYTNAFLTALNGLRMLAPVELLDDLLGTLERSLAEGLTKVLALARDKLSAAEQHPKGGEEEERKDLEVVRAAGMVYVEVFVPFLRRALVEGVYGVVMKDKEIPMGKELRDTLEEWKEWVGEKEEEAADRVEGTDGVNGNDDGKS
;
A
#
# COMPACT_ATOMS: atom_id res chain seq x y z
N MET A 1 -25.58 -40.02 98.70
CA MET A 1 -24.63 -41.13 98.95
C MET A 1 -23.71 -40.67 100.06
N ALA A 2 -24.13 -40.96 101.29
CA ALA A 2 -23.51 -41.94 102.20
C ALA A 2 -22.44 -41.24 103.05
N ASP A 3 -22.84 -40.80 104.25
CA ASP A 3 -22.44 -41.37 105.58
C ASP A 3 -21.05 -40.86 105.99
N VAL A 4 -20.88 -40.16 107.12
CA VAL A 4 -20.70 -40.69 108.49
C VAL A 4 -20.90 -39.50 109.46
N GLN A 5 -21.93 -39.45 110.31
CA GLN A 5 -22.02 -39.94 111.71
C GLN A 5 -20.97 -39.44 112.73
N SER A 6 -21.41 -38.59 113.67
CA SER A 6 -21.16 -38.73 115.12
C SER A 6 -22.04 -37.69 115.86
N SER A 7 -23.28 -38.04 116.19
CA SER A 7 -23.73 -38.58 117.49
C SER A 7 -23.86 -37.53 118.60
N SER A 8 -25.11 -37.23 118.89
CA SER A 8 -25.67 -36.38 119.92
C SER A 8 -25.80 -37.07 121.29
N LEU A 9 -25.51 -36.32 122.35
CA LEU A 9 -26.29 -36.20 123.61
C LEU A 9 -26.24 -37.38 124.64
N PRO A 10 -26.56 -37.12 125.94
CA PRO A 10 -25.69 -37.44 127.09
C PRO A 10 -26.26 -38.52 128.05
N PRO A 11 -26.47 -38.27 129.35
CA PRO A 11 -25.70 -38.72 130.52
C PRO A 11 -26.42 -39.83 131.33
N ALA A 12 -25.77 -40.44 132.33
CA ALA A 12 -26.46 -40.99 133.52
C ALA A 12 -25.48 -41.58 134.56
N ALA A 13 -25.56 -41.09 135.80
CA ALA A 13 -25.79 -41.88 137.02
C ALA A 13 -25.54 -40.95 138.24
N THR A 14 -26.52 -40.16 138.69
CA THR A 14 -27.52 -40.45 139.77
C THR A 14 -26.94 -40.63 141.17
N SER A 15 -27.11 -39.59 142.00
CA SER A 15 -27.67 -39.56 143.39
C SER A 15 -27.36 -38.14 143.93
N LEU A 16 -28.19 -37.39 144.68
CA LEU A 16 -29.32 -37.61 145.57
C LEU A 16 -30.33 -36.44 145.43
N ALA A 17 -31.52 -36.65 145.99
CA ALA A 17 -32.71 -35.81 145.95
C ALA A 17 -32.65 -34.46 146.71
N ASP A 18 -33.39 -33.51 146.14
CA ASP A 18 -34.31 -32.51 146.72
C ASP A 18 -33.88 -31.62 147.90
N ILE A 19 -33.43 -30.40 147.55
CA ILE A 19 -33.98 -29.14 148.08
C ILE A 19 -33.99 -28.13 146.91
N PRO A 20 -35.11 -27.47 146.56
CA PRO A 20 -35.13 -26.45 145.50
C PRO A 20 -34.21 -25.27 145.85
N THR A 21 -33.39 -24.84 144.89
CA THR A 21 -32.47 -23.70 145.08
C THR A 21 -33.25 -22.39 145.27
N LEU A 22 -32.79 -21.54 146.19
CA LEU A 22 -33.47 -20.32 146.66
C LEU A 22 -33.84 -19.34 145.51
N SER A 23 -33.09 -19.37 144.40
CA SER A 23 -33.37 -18.62 143.17
C SER A 23 -34.67 -19.01 142.47
N GLU A 24 -35.03 -20.30 142.46
CA GLU A 24 -36.28 -20.78 141.86
C GLU A 24 -37.50 -20.47 142.72
N LEU A 25 -37.36 -20.51 144.05
CA LEU A 25 -38.41 -20.12 144.99
C LEU A 25 -38.71 -18.61 144.90
N LEU A 26 -37.68 -17.75 144.83
CA LEU A 26 -37.87 -16.30 144.64
C LEU A 26 -38.46 -15.94 143.27
N ALA A 27 -37.98 -16.58 142.18
CA ALA A 27 -38.51 -16.36 140.83
C ALA A 27 -39.98 -16.81 140.67
N SER A 28 -40.44 -17.79 141.46
CA SER A 28 -41.85 -18.21 141.48
C SER A 28 -42.77 -17.28 142.27
N SER A 29 -42.22 -16.46 143.18
CA SER A 29 -42.96 -15.51 144.02
C SER A 29 -43.07 -14.10 143.42
N SER A 30 -42.26 -13.77 142.41
CA SER A 30 -42.24 -12.47 141.74
C SER A 30 -43.31 -12.38 140.64
N THR A 31 -44.14 -11.32 140.64
CA THR A 31 -45.28 -11.16 139.72
C THR A 31 -44.93 -10.60 138.33
N ASP A 32 -43.66 -10.23 138.06
CA ASP A 32 -43.21 -9.66 136.78
C ASP A 32 -42.29 -10.62 135.99
N ALA A 33 -42.59 -10.83 134.69
CA ALA A 33 -41.90 -11.81 133.85
C ALA A 33 -40.44 -11.45 133.48
N SER A 34 -40.09 -10.16 133.50
CA SER A 34 -38.74 -9.69 133.16
C SER A 34 -37.72 -9.93 134.27
N SER A 35 -38.12 -9.82 135.55
CA SER A 35 -37.25 -10.12 136.71
C SER A 35 -36.98 -11.62 136.86
N SER A 36 -37.92 -12.48 136.45
CA SER A 36 -37.74 -13.94 136.46
C SER A 36 -36.58 -14.41 135.55
N SER A 37 -36.44 -13.81 134.36
CA SER A 37 -35.36 -14.16 133.42
C SER A 37 -33.97 -13.65 133.85
N THR A 38 -33.90 -12.53 134.56
CA THR A 38 -32.64 -11.96 135.04
C THR A 38 -32.16 -12.63 136.33
N LEU A 39 -33.06 -13.06 137.21
CA LEU A 39 -32.76 -13.90 138.38
C LEU A 39 -32.32 -15.32 137.99
N ALA A 40 -32.71 -15.80 136.80
CA ALA A 40 -32.27 -17.08 136.21
C ALA A 40 -30.92 -16.99 135.45
N SER A 41 -30.36 -15.78 135.28
CA SER A 41 -29.04 -15.61 134.69
C SER A 41 -27.97 -16.22 135.59
N ARG A 42 -26.96 -16.87 134.98
CA ARG A 42 -25.84 -17.52 135.69
C ARG A 42 -25.12 -16.58 136.65
N ASP A 43 -25.03 -15.30 136.30
CA ASP A 43 -24.37 -14.27 137.10
C ASP A 43 -25.20 -13.85 138.32
N ALA A 44 -26.53 -13.89 138.22
CA ALA A 44 -27.44 -13.61 139.34
C ALA A 44 -27.46 -14.77 140.34
N ALA A 45 -27.36 -16.02 139.86
CA ALA A 45 -27.28 -17.21 140.71
C ALA A 45 -25.98 -17.26 141.53
N SER A 46 -24.84 -16.85 140.96
CA SER A 46 -23.57 -16.73 141.71
C SER A 46 -23.63 -15.65 142.80
N TYR A 47 -24.28 -14.54 142.52
CA TYR A 47 -24.39 -13.43 143.47
C TYR A 47 -25.31 -13.77 144.67
N LEU A 48 -26.40 -14.51 144.43
CA LEU A 48 -27.28 -15.01 145.49
C LEU A 48 -26.60 -16.05 146.38
N ALA A 49 -25.71 -16.89 145.84
CA ALA A 49 -24.91 -17.82 146.62
C ALA A 49 -23.92 -17.09 147.53
N GLU A 50 -23.30 -16.02 147.06
CA GLU A 50 -22.40 -15.17 147.85
C GLU A 50 -23.16 -14.50 149.00
N LEU A 51 -24.33 -13.92 148.74
CA LEU A 51 -25.24 -13.33 149.74
C LEU A 51 -25.61 -14.27 150.91
N THR A 52 -25.79 -15.57 150.65
CA THR A 52 -26.13 -16.56 151.70
C THR A 52 -24.95 -16.93 152.61
N SER A 53 -23.72 -16.54 152.25
CA SER A 53 -22.50 -16.86 153.01
C SER A 53 -22.05 -15.74 153.96
N LEU A 54 -22.68 -14.55 153.92
CA LEU A 54 -22.28 -13.39 154.72
C LEU A 54 -23.06 -13.26 156.05
N PRO A 55 -22.42 -12.75 157.12
CA PRO A 55 -23.06 -12.51 158.42
C PRO A 55 -24.05 -11.32 158.39
N LEU A 56 -25.10 -11.38 159.23
CA LEU A 56 -26.29 -10.50 159.19
C LEU A 56 -25.99 -8.98 159.20
N ALA A 57 -24.90 -8.56 159.85
CA ALA A 57 -24.52 -7.14 159.95
C ALA A 57 -23.99 -6.55 158.62
N GLU A 58 -23.40 -7.37 157.75
CA GLU A 58 -22.95 -6.94 156.42
C GLU A 58 -24.09 -6.98 155.39
N LEU A 59 -25.08 -7.86 155.60
CA LEU A 59 -26.26 -7.97 154.75
C LEU A 59 -27.15 -6.71 154.81
N GLU A 60 -27.24 -6.05 155.96
CA GLU A 60 -27.99 -4.79 156.11
C GLU A 60 -27.28 -3.58 155.47
N ALA A 61 -25.94 -3.61 155.33
CA ALA A 61 -25.16 -2.53 154.72
C ALA A 61 -25.01 -2.67 153.19
N GLN A 62 -25.19 -3.88 152.65
CA GLN A 62 -25.02 -4.17 151.23
C GLN A 62 -25.95 -3.39 150.27
N PRO A 63 -27.25 -3.12 150.59
CA PRO A 63 -28.12 -2.34 149.71
C PRO A 63 -27.60 -0.93 149.48
N THR A 64 -26.97 -0.33 150.48
CA THR A 64 -26.38 1.01 150.37
C THR A 64 -25.11 1.03 149.52
N GLU A 65 -24.27 -0.01 149.55
CA GLU A 65 -23.11 -0.13 148.64
C GLU A 65 -23.52 -0.44 147.20
N LEU A 66 -24.52 -1.31 146.99
CA LEU A 66 -25.06 -1.61 145.65
C LEU A 66 -25.70 -0.39 145.01
N SER A 67 -26.45 0.41 145.78
CA SER A 67 -27.01 1.66 145.27
C SER A 67 -25.91 2.66 144.90
N SER A 68 -24.82 2.71 145.66
CA SER A 68 -23.65 3.54 145.38
C SER A 68 -22.92 3.10 144.10
N SER A 69 -22.66 1.80 143.94
CA SER A 69 -21.96 1.27 142.76
C SER A 69 -22.79 1.34 141.48
N SER A 70 -24.11 1.11 141.57
CA SER A 70 -25.03 1.31 140.45
C SER A 70 -25.09 2.78 140.02
N ALA A 71 -25.12 3.73 140.97
CA ALA A 71 -25.05 5.15 140.67
C ALA A 71 -23.70 5.56 140.02
N GLN A 72 -22.60 4.90 140.37
CA GLN A 72 -21.31 5.10 139.71
C GLN A 72 -21.25 4.50 138.30
N LEU A 73 -21.74 3.27 138.11
CA LEU A 73 -21.76 2.61 136.81
C LEU A 73 -22.71 3.29 135.84
N THR A 74 -23.87 3.73 136.31
CA THR A 74 -24.80 4.49 135.47
C THR A 74 -24.19 5.82 135.05
N ASN A 75 -23.52 6.55 135.96
CA ASN A 75 -22.75 7.74 135.59
C ASN A 75 -21.62 7.44 134.61
N ALA A 76 -20.91 6.32 134.76
CA ALA A 76 -19.84 5.90 133.85
C ALA A 76 -20.37 5.50 132.46
N LEU A 77 -21.55 4.87 132.40
CA LEU A 77 -22.19 4.46 131.16
C LEU A 77 -22.84 5.66 130.46
N THR A 78 -23.46 6.60 131.19
CA THR A 78 -23.90 7.86 130.57
C THR A 78 -22.72 8.69 130.09
N THR A 79 -21.60 8.76 130.83
CA THR A 79 -20.39 9.39 130.29
C THR A 79 -19.83 8.63 129.10
N LEU A 80 -19.83 7.30 129.07
CA LEU A 80 -19.39 6.54 127.90
C LEU A 80 -20.30 6.75 126.69
N CYS A 81 -21.62 6.69 126.86
CA CYS A 81 -22.59 6.96 125.80
C CYS A 81 -22.49 8.40 125.30
N TYR A 82 -22.31 9.39 126.18
CA TYR A 82 -22.12 10.78 125.74
C TYR A 82 -20.77 11.02 125.07
N THR A 83 -19.70 10.38 125.55
CA THR A 83 -18.35 10.58 124.99
C THR A 83 -18.12 9.79 123.72
N SER A 84 -18.80 8.65 123.53
CA SER A 84 -18.55 7.72 122.42
C SER A 84 -19.74 7.46 121.48
N TYR A 85 -20.86 8.19 121.62
CA TYR A 85 -21.97 8.16 120.65
C TYR A 85 -21.56 8.35 119.16
N PRO A 86 -20.57 9.21 118.82
CA PRO A 86 -20.11 9.36 117.43
C PRO A 86 -19.57 8.05 116.84
N THR A 87 -18.91 7.22 117.66
CA THR A 87 -18.30 5.96 117.23
C THR A 87 -19.36 4.94 116.84
N PHE A 88 -20.47 4.88 117.59
CA PHE A 88 -21.58 3.97 117.27
C PHE A 88 -22.32 4.38 115.99
N LEU A 89 -22.52 5.68 115.77
CA LEU A 89 -23.07 6.18 114.50
C LEU A 89 -22.17 5.85 113.31
N LEU A 90 -20.85 5.96 113.47
CA LEU A 90 -19.90 5.61 112.43
C LEU A 90 -19.91 4.11 112.11
N ILE A 91 -20.01 3.23 113.10
CA ILE A 91 -20.11 1.78 112.90
C ILE A 91 -21.38 1.41 112.13
N HIS A 92 -22.51 2.02 112.49
CA HIS A 92 -23.76 1.77 111.78
C HIS A 92 -23.72 2.30 110.33
N ALA A 93 -23.20 3.51 110.13
CA ALA A 93 -23.05 4.10 108.80
C ALA A 93 -22.13 3.25 107.89
N THR A 94 -20.99 2.79 108.42
CA THR A 94 -20.02 1.97 107.67
C THR A 94 -20.54 0.58 107.33
N THR A 95 -21.33 -0.04 108.21
CA THR A 95 -21.93 -1.37 107.95
C THR A 95 -23.00 -1.30 106.86
N SER A 96 -23.81 -0.25 106.87
CA SER A 96 -24.85 -0.03 105.86
C SER A 96 -24.25 0.25 104.48
N THR A 97 -23.22 1.12 104.41
CA THR A 97 -22.52 1.42 103.15
C THR A 97 -21.78 0.21 102.59
N PHE A 98 -21.20 -0.63 103.44
CA PHE A 98 -20.55 -1.88 103.02
C PHE A 98 -21.54 -2.85 102.37
N THR A 99 -22.72 -3.04 102.98
CA THR A 99 -23.74 -3.95 102.46
C THR A 99 -24.26 -3.50 101.09
N SER A 100 -24.48 -2.20 100.91
CA SER A 100 -24.88 -1.61 99.62
C SER A 100 -23.78 -1.73 98.55
N SER A 101 -22.51 -1.54 98.94
CA SER A 101 -21.38 -1.69 98.01
C SER A 101 -21.23 -3.15 97.54
N LEU A 102 -21.46 -4.10 98.43
CA LEU A 102 -21.39 -5.53 98.12
C LEU A 102 -22.49 -5.98 97.16
N SER A 103 -23.73 -5.50 97.33
CA SER A 103 -24.82 -5.81 96.41
C SER A 103 -24.59 -5.19 95.02
N SER A 104 -24.09 -3.95 94.97
CA SER A 104 -23.67 -3.30 93.72
C SER A 104 -22.56 -4.09 93.01
N LEU A 105 -21.56 -4.56 93.75
CA LEU A 105 -20.48 -5.40 93.22
C LEU A 105 -21.03 -6.70 92.63
N SER A 106 -21.93 -7.38 93.35
CA SER A 106 -22.57 -8.61 92.85
C SER A 106 -23.32 -8.38 91.54
N SER A 107 -24.14 -7.32 91.47
CA SER A 107 -24.89 -7.02 90.23
C SER A 107 -23.97 -6.68 89.05
N SER A 108 -22.85 -6.00 89.32
CA SER A 108 -21.86 -5.67 88.29
C SER A 108 -21.15 -6.92 87.79
N LEU A 109 -20.89 -7.88 88.68
CA LEU A 109 -20.24 -9.14 88.35
C LEU A 109 -21.15 -10.06 87.53
N ASP A 110 -22.45 -10.12 87.85
CA ASP A 110 -23.43 -10.87 87.05
C ASP A 110 -23.64 -10.25 85.65
N ALA A 111 -23.63 -8.92 85.55
CA ALA A 111 -23.67 -8.23 84.26
C ALA A 111 -22.41 -8.50 83.42
N LEU A 112 -21.24 -8.59 84.06
CA LEU A 112 -19.98 -8.94 83.40
C LEU A 112 -20.01 -10.39 82.89
N ILE A 113 -20.46 -11.34 83.71
CA ILE A 113 -20.57 -12.74 83.32
C ILE A 113 -21.53 -12.90 82.14
N SER A 114 -22.63 -12.14 82.12
CA SER A 114 -23.62 -12.21 81.05
C SER A 114 -23.16 -11.57 79.73
N SER A 115 -22.28 -10.56 79.78
CA SER A 115 -21.80 -9.82 78.60
C SER A 115 -20.57 -10.45 77.94
N LEU A 116 -19.78 -11.24 78.67
CA LEU A 116 -18.58 -11.90 78.14
C LEU A 116 -18.84 -12.81 76.93
N PRO A 117 -19.87 -13.68 76.92
CA PRO A 117 -20.15 -14.57 75.78
C PRO A 117 -20.62 -13.82 74.54
N ALA A 118 -21.38 -12.74 74.72
CA ALA A 118 -21.83 -11.89 73.62
C ALA A 118 -20.64 -11.17 72.96
N LEU A 119 -19.67 -10.73 73.77
CA LEU A 119 -18.41 -10.13 73.29
C LEU A 119 -17.55 -11.18 72.56
N GLU A 120 -17.43 -12.38 73.11
CA GLU A 120 -16.66 -13.47 72.48
C GLU A 120 -17.25 -13.87 71.12
N ASN A 121 -18.58 -14.03 71.03
CA ASN A 121 -19.25 -14.36 69.77
C ASN A 121 -19.07 -13.25 68.73
N SER A 122 -19.22 -11.98 69.14
CA SER A 122 -19.00 -10.83 68.24
C SER A 122 -17.54 -10.71 67.80
N ALA A 123 -16.58 -11.06 68.66
CA ALA A 123 -15.16 -11.08 68.32
C ALA A 123 -14.84 -12.21 67.31
N ARG A 124 -15.47 -13.39 67.46
CA ARG A 124 -15.32 -14.49 66.49
C ARG A 124 -15.93 -14.14 65.13
N SER A 125 -17.16 -13.62 65.09
CA SER A 125 -17.78 -13.21 63.81
C SER A 125 -16.98 -12.10 63.14
N PHE A 126 -16.54 -11.10 63.91
CA PHE A 126 -15.66 -10.05 63.41
C PHE A 126 -14.34 -10.61 62.84
N ALA A 127 -13.73 -11.61 63.49
CA ALA A 127 -12.51 -12.24 63.00
C ALA A 127 -12.73 -13.02 61.69
N GLU A 128 -13.89 -13.67 61.52
CA GLU A 128 -14.26 -14.36 60.28
C GLU A 128 -14.51 -13.38 59.13
N ASP A 129 -15.35 -12.37 59.34
CA ASP A 129 -15.66 -11.34 58.33
C ASP A 129 -14.41 -10.54 57.93
N THR A 130 -13.57 -10.19 58.91
CA THR A 130 -12.33 -9.45 58.66
C THR A 130 -11.32 -10.29 57.86
N ARG A 131 -11.43 -11.62 57.84
CA ARG A 131 -10.48 -12.47 57.12
C ARG A 131 -10.59 -12.33 55.61
N GLU A 132 -11.81 -12.21 55.09
CA GLU A 132 -12.09 -11.94 53.67
C GLU A 132 -11.58 -10.55 53.29
N ILE A 133 -11.95 -9.53 54.08
CA ILE A 133 -11.51 -8.14 53.89
C ILE A 133 -9.98 -8.05 53.96
N GLN A 134 -9.33 -8.78 54.87
CA GLN A 134 -7.87 -8.83 54.93
C GLN A 134 -7.26 -9.48 53.69
N LYS A 135 -7.86 -10.53 53.12
CA LYS A 135 -7.38 -11.12 51.87
C LYS A 135 -7.47 -10.12 50.73
N GLU A 136 -8.59 -9.42 50.60
CA GLU A 136 -8.77 -8.37 49.59
C GLU A 136 -7.80 -7.21 49.79
N ARG A 137 -7.66 -6.73 51.02
CA ARG A 137 -6.70 -5.67 51.36
C ARG A 137 -5.26 -6.09 51.10
N ARG A 138 -4.89 -7.35 51.37
CA ARG A 138 -3.56 -7.90 51.02
C ARG A 138 -3.37 -7.95 49.50
N LYS A 139 -4.36 -8.39 48.73
CA LYS A 139 -4.32 -8.35 47.26
C LYS A 139 -4.18 -6.92 46.75
N ALA A 140 -4.97 -5.98 47.26
CA ALA A 140 -4.93 -4.58 46.88
C ALA A 140 -3.59 -3.93 47.25
N ALA A 141 -3.05 -4.22 48.44
CA ALA A 141 -1.73 -3.75 48.86
C ALA A 141 -0.62 -4.27 47.93
N LEU A 142 -0.68 -5.56 47.54
CA LEU A 142 0.28 -6.15 46.61
C LEU A 142 0.20 -5.49 45.21
N VAL A 143 -1.01 -5.22 44.72
CA VAL A 143 -1.21 -4.51 43.44
C VAL A 143 -0.68 -3.07 43.54
N LEU A 144 -0.93 -2.38 44.65
CA LEU A 144 -0.44 -1.02 44.87
C LEU A 144 1.09 -0.96 44.92
N GLU A 145 1.73 -1.93 45.58
CA GLU A 145 3.20 -2.04 45.68
C GLU A 145 3.87 -2.30 44.33
N HIS A 146 3.20 -3.01 43.42
CA HIS A 146 3.74 -3.35 42.10
C HIS A 146 3.01 -2.64 40.96
N HIS A 147 2.26 -1.58 41.25
CA HIS A 147 1.46 -0.86 40.29
C HIS A 147 2.31 -0.31 39.14
N ASP A 148 3.44 0.35 39.45
CA ASP A 148 4.31 0.96 38.46
C ASP A 148 4.86 -0.07 37.47
N LYS A 149 5.29 -1.23 37.96
CA LYS A 149 5.80 -2.33 37.12
C LYS A 149 4.70 -2.93 36.24
N LEU A 150 3.48 -3.03 36.75
CA LEU A 150 2.32 -3.48 35.98
C LEU A 150 1.98 -2.47 34.89
N TYR A 151 2.03 -1.18 35.21
CA TYR A 151 1.82 -0.09 34.25
C TYR A 151 2.87 -0.12 33.14
N ASP A 152 4.15 -0.32 33.47
CA ASP A 152 5.22 -0.45 32.48
C ASP A 152 4.96 -1.60 31.50
N VAL A 153 4.52 -2.76 31.98
CA VAL A 153 4.19 -3.91 31.12
C VAL A 153 2.96 -3.63 30.25
N LEU A 154 1.92 -3.02 30.82
CA LEU A 154 0.68 -2.69 30.10
C LEU A 154 0.86 -1.54 29.10
N SER A 155 1.86 -0.68 29.32
CA SER A 155 2.17 0.43 28.41
C SER A 155 3.06 0.05 27.23
N LEU A 156 3.66 -1.16 27.22
CA LEU A 156 4.52 -1.63 26.13
C LEU A 156 3.87 -1.53 24.73
N PRO A 157 2.62 -1.94 24.50
CA PRO A 157 2.00 -1.82 23.18
C PRO A 157 1.80 -0.38 22.74
N LEU A 158 1.44 0.51 23.68
CA LEU A 158 1.27 1.95 23.43
C LEU A 158 2.60 2.62 23.09
N LEU A 159 3.66 2.30 23.85
CA LEU A 159 5.00 2.78 23.60
C LEU A 159 5.51 2.32 22.22
N LEU A 160 5.27 1.05 21.89
CA LEU A 160 5.66 0.47 20.61
C LEU A 160 4.89 1.13 19.45
N ASP A 161 3.59 1.40 19.60
CA ASP A 161 2.81 2.16 18.61
C ASP A 161 3.37 3.57 18.39
N SER A 162 3.75 4.26 19.47
CA SER A 162 4.38 5.59 19.39
C SER A 162 5.74 5.53 18.68
N CYS A 163 6.59 4.54 18.98
CA CYS A 163 7.87 4.34 18.30
C CYS A 163 7.69 4.07 16.80
N VAL A 164 6.71 3.23 16.43
CA VAL A 164 6.40 2.92 15.03
C VAL A 164 5.93 4.19 14.29
N ARG A 165 5.03 4.96 14.90
CA ARG A 165 4.56 6.24 14.32
C ARG A 165 5.68 7.26 14.15
N ASN A 166 6.62 7.33 15.09
CA ASN A 166 7.75 8.25 15.04
C ASN A 166 8.92 7.75 14.15
N HIS A 167 8.78 6.59 13.50
CA HIS A 167 9.79 5.99 12.62
C HIS A 167 11.07 5.56 13.37
N ASN A 168 10.99 5.41 14.69
CA ASN A 168 12.06 4.90 15.54
C ASN A 168 11.99 3.37 15.61
N TYR A 169 12.31 2.72 14.49
CA TYR A 169 12.18 1.26 14.36
C TYR A 169 13.20 0.46 15.20
N THR A 170 14.32 1.07 15.60
CA THR A 170 15.29 0.41 16.50
C THR A 170 14.68 0.09 17.86
N ASP A 171 14.02 1.06 18.46
CA ASP A 171 13.48 0.96 19.81
C ASP A 171 12.22 0.10 19.80
N ALA A 172 11.41 0.22 18.75
CA ALA A 172 10.25 -0.66 18.53
C ALA A 172 10.65 -2.14 18.49
N LEU A 173 11.75 -2.49 17.81
CA LEU A 173 12.25 -3.88 17.77
C LEU A 173 12.79 -4.35 19.13
N LEU A 174 13.43 -3.48 19.90
CA LEU A 174 13.88 -3.82 21.26
C LEU A 174 12.69 -4.09 22.19
N LEU A 175 11.64 -3.28 22.10
CA LEU A 175 10.39 -3.48 22.86
C LEU A 175 9.68 -4.77 22.46
N ALA A 176 9.65 -5.11 21.17
CA ALA A 176 9.11 -6.37 20.68
C ALA A 176 9.90 -7.59 21.19
N ASN A 177 11.23 -7.50 21.22
CA ASN A 177 12.06 -8.56 21.80
C ASN A 177 11.84 -8.71 23.31
N HIS A 178 11.63 -7.60 24.01
CA HIS A 178 11.29 -7.60 25.43
C HIS A 178 9.92 -8.26 25.68
N SER A 179 8.88 -7.91 24.91
CA SER A 179 7.56 -8.55 25.05
C SER A 179 7.61 -10.05 24.75
N ASN A 180 8.41 -10.46 23.75
CA ASN A 180 8.63 -11.87 23.44
C ASN A 180 9.33 -12.60 24.60
N SER A 181 10.39 -12.01 25.15
CA SER A 181 11.11 -12.55 26.32
C SER A 181 10.20 -12.67 27.55
N LEU A 182 9.31 -11.69 27.77
CA LEU A 182 8.34 -11.70 28.86
C LEU A 182 7.33 -12.84 28.70
N SER A 183 6.84 -13.07 27.48
CA SER A 183 5.91 -14.16 27.18
C SER A 183 6.53 -15.55 27.40
N GLN A 184 7.82 -15.71 27.08
CA GLN A 184 8.55 -16.96 27.30
C GLN A 184 8.79 -17.22 28.79
N ARG A 185 9.02 -16.17 29.58
CA ARG A 185 9.19 -16.27 31.04
C ARG A 185 7.88 -16.59 31.77
N PHE A 186 6.74 -16.12 31.25
CA PHE A 186 5.42 -16.33 31.88
C PHE A 186 4.39 -16.94 30.90
N PRO A 187 4.55 -18.20 30.47
CA PRO A 187 3.68 -18.80 29.46
C PRO A 187 2.23 -19.01 29.93
N SER A 188 2.01 -19.20 31.23
CA SER A 188 0.69 -19.52 31.80
C SER A 188 -0.17 -18.29 32.11
N ASN A 189 0.36 -17.07 32.00
CA ASN A 189 -0.38 -15.86 32.35
C ASN A 189 -1.11 -15.27 31.12
N PRO A 190 -2.46 -15.22 31.11
CA PRO A 190 -3.23 -14.73 29.97
C PRO A 190 -3.02 -13.23 29.69
N LEU A 191 -2.73 -12.41 30.70
CA LEU A 191 -2.49 -10.97 30.50
C LEU A 191 -1.20 -10.72 29.71
N VAL A 192 -0.13 -11.46 30.03
CA VAL A 192 1.15 -11.35 29.32
C VAL A 192 1.01 -11.82 27.87
N GLN A 193 0.24 -12.89 27.64
CA GLN A 193 -0.06 -13.34 26.28
C GLN A 193 -0.88 -12.30 25.49
N SER A 194 -1.86 -11.65 26.14
CA SER A 194 -2.64 -10.56 25.52
C SER A 194 -1.74 -9.38 25.14
N VAL A 195 -0.85 -8.94 26.03
CA VAL A 195 0.11 -7.86 25.76
C VAL A 195 1.04 -8.25 24.61
N LYS A 196 1.54 -9.49 24.57
CA LYS A 196 2.34 -9.98 23.45
C LYS A 196 1.55 -9.93 22.13
N ALA A 197 0.31 -10.42 22.11
CA ALA A 197 -0.51 -10.41 20.91
C ALA A 197 -0.75 -8.99 20.39
N GLU A 198 -0.96 -8.02 21.29
CA GLU A 198 -1.08 -6.62 20.91
C GLU A 198 0.24 -6.05 20.38
N CYS A 199 1.38 -6.33 21.02
CA CYS A 199 2.69 -5.95 20.50
C CYS A 199 2.97 -6.55 19.12
N ASP A 200 2.66 -7.84 18.91
CA ASP A 200 2.87 -8.53 17.64
C ASP A 200 2.00 -7.89 16.53
N ALA A 201 0.76 -7.50 16.82
CA ALA A 201 -0.10 -6.76 15.88
C ALA A 201 0.50 -5.41 15.46
N ARG A 202 1.12 -4.68 16.39
CA ARG A 202 1.80 -3.41 16.09
C ARG A 202 3.09 -3.62 15.28
N VAL A 203 3.84 -4.69 15.54
CA VAL A 203 5.01 -5.09 14.74
C VAL A 203 4.58 -5.48 13.31
N GLN A 204 3.42 -6.13 13.13
CA GLN A 204 2.83 -6.37 11.81
C GLN A 204 2.44 -5.07 11.10
N ALA A 205 1.90 -4.08 11.82
CA ALA A 205 1.64 -2.76 11.25
C ALA A 205 2.95 -2.06 10.81
N MET A 206 4.03 -2.20 11.58
CA MET A 206 5.37 -1.74 11.21
C MET A 206 5.88 -2.41 9.93
N LEU A 207 5.68 -3.73 9.78
CA LEU A 207 6.01 -4.46 8.55
C LEU A 207 5.30 -3.85 7.34
N GLY A 208 3.99 -3.58 7.45
CA GLY A 208 3.22 -2.94 6.39
C GLY A 208 3.76 -1.55 6.01
N GLN A 209 4.14 -0.73 6.99
CA GLN A 209 4.74 0.59 6.75
C GLN A 209 6.10 0.50 6.05
N LEU A 210 6.97 -0.42 6.49
CA LEU A 210 8.28 -0.64 5.87
C LEU A 210 8.14 -1.15 4.43
N LEU A 211 7.20 -2.07 4.15
CA LEU A 211 6.91 -2.54 2.80
C LEU A 211 6.36 -1.42 1.92
N ARG A 212 5.48 -0.56 2.45
CA ARG A 212 4.98 0.61 1.73
C ARG A 212 6.09 1.59 1.38
N MET A 213 7.05 1.82 2.28
CA MET A 213 8.22 2.64 1.98
C MET A 213 9.08 2.07 0.83
N LEU A 214 9.09 0.74 0.61
CA LEU A 214 9.75 0.16 -0.56
C LEU A 214 9.02 0.49 -1.88
N SER A 215 7.71 0.74 -1.82
CA SER A 215 6.87 1.14 -2.97
C SER A 215 6.82 2.65 -3.23
N GLU A 216 7.41 3.46 -2.36
CA GLU A 216 7.43 4.92 -2.47
C GLU A 216 8.80 5.41 -3.03
N GLN A 217 8.89 6.71 -3.35
CA GLN A 217 10.13 7.32 -3.78
C GLN A 217 11.09 7.45 -2.59
N ALA A 218 12.14 6.62 -2.55
CA ALA A 218 13.12 6.63 -1.48
C ALA A 218 14.55 6.54 -2.03
N LYS A 219 15.48 7.23 -1.37
CA LYS A 219 16.92 7.15 -1.67
C LYS A 219 17.50 5.84 -1.15
N LEU A 220 18.61 5.39 -1.75
CA LEU A 220 19.33 4.18 -1.36
C LEU A 220 19.57 4.03 0.16
N PRO A 221 19.98 5.08 0.93
CA PRO A 221 20.17 4.93 2.37
C PRO A 221 18.89 4.61 3.15
N ALA A 222 17.74 5.14 2.72
CA ALA A 222 16.45 4.85 3.34
C ALA A 222 16.03 3.41 3.03
N LEU A 223 16.13 2.98 1.77
CA LEU A 223 15.84 1.61 1.34
C LEU A 223 16.76 0.60 2.02
N PHE A 224 18.04 0.93 2.17
CA PHE A 224 19.00 0.09 2.87
C PHE A 224 18.65 -0.07 4.36
N ARG A 225 18.27 1.02 5.03
CA ARG A 225 17.79 0.96 6.43
C ARG A 225 16.51 0.14 6.55
N ALA A 226 15.55 0.36 5.65
CA ALA A 226 14.29 -0.38 5.61
C ALA A 226 14.52 -1.89 5.45
N ALA A 227 15.31 -2.30 4.45
CA ALA A 227 15.70 -3.70 4.24
C ALA A 227 16.47 -4.25 5.45
N GLY A 228 17.31 -3.43 6.10
CA GLY A 228 17.98 -3.79 7.35
C GLY A 228 17.03 -4.07 8.51
N PHE A 229 15.98 -3.27 8.68
CA PHE A 229 14.95 -3.50 9.70
C PHE A 229 14.10 -4.73 9.38
N LEU A 230 13.70 -4.91 8.12
CA LEU A 230 12.96 -6.10 7.67
C LEU A 230 13.74 -7.39 7.93
N ARG A 231 15.06 -7.40 7.71
CA ARG A 231 15.93 -8.53 8.08
C ARG A 231 15.94 -8.79 9.59
N LYS A 232 16.02 -7.73 10.40
CA LYS A 232 16.03 -7.85 11.88
C LYS A 232 14.70 -8.36 12.44
N MET A 233 13.59 -8.11 11.76
CA MET A 233 12.28 -8.65 12.15
C MET A 233 12.21 -10.18 12.00
N GLY A 234 13.02 -10.78 11.11
CA GLY A 234 13.08 -12.23 10.92
C GLY A 234 11.81 -12.86 10.34
N VAL A 235 10.87 -12.06 9.82
CA VAL A 235 9.60 -12.53 9.26
C VAL A 235 9.75 -13.06 7.83
N LEU A 236 10.63 -12.44 7.04
CA LEU A 236 10.87 -12.78 5.64
C LEU A 236 12.25 -13.42 5.49
N THR A 237 12.32 -14.50 4.70
CA THR A 237 13.62 -15.03 4.27
C THR A 237 14.30 -14.06 3.30
N GLU A 238 15.63 -14.16 3.13
CA GLU A 238 16.37 -13.29 2.21
C GLU A 238 15.80 -13.26 0.77
N PRO A 239 15.43 -14.39 0.13
CA PRO A 239 14.81 -14.36 -1.20
C PRO A 239 13.40 -13.76 -1.21
N GLU A 240 12.61 -13.97 -0.15
CA GLU A 240 11.26 -13.36 -0.03
C GLU A 240 11.36 -11.85 0.18
N LEU A 241 12.32 -11.38 0.97
CA LEU A 241 12.61 -9.96 1.14
C LEU A 241 13.08 -9.33 -0.17
N ALA A 242 13.94 -10.03 -0.92
CA ALA A 242 14.39 -9.59 -2.22
C ALA A 242 13.25 -9.50 -3.24
N LEU A 243 12.32 -10.47 -3.21
CA LEU A 243 11.11 -10.43 -4.02
C LEU A 243 10.20 -9.27 -3.61
N ALA A 244 9.95 -9.08 -2.31
CA ALA A 244 9.16 -7.97 -1.78
C ALA A 244 9.76 -6.60 -2.13
N PHE A 245 11.09 -6.51 -2.17
CA PHE A 245 11.80 -5.32 -2.63
C PHE A 245 11.56 -5.07 -4.13
N LEU A 246 11.72 -6.08 -4.98
CA LEU A 246 11.52 -5.95 -6.43
C LEU A 246 10.06 -5.67 -6.78
N THR A 247 9.09 -6.28 -6.09
CA THR A 247 7.67 -5.99 -6.29
C THR A 247 7.33 -4.59 -5.82
N GLY A 248 7.80 -4.16 -4.65
CA GLY A 248 7.65 -2.79 -4.15
C GLY A 248 8.21 -1.76 -5.14
N ARG A 249 9.47 -1.90 -5.54
CA ARG A 249 10.08 -1.03 -6.57
C ARG A 249 9.39 -1.13 -7.93
N GLY A 250 8.85 -2.30 -8.27
CA GLY A 250 8.05 -2.50 -9.46
C GLY A 250 6.77 -1.66 -9.45
N THR A 251 6.03 -1.66 -8.34
CA THR A 251 4.82 -0.82 -8.19
C THR A 251 5.14 0.68 -8.25
N TYR A 252 6.28 1.09 -7.67
CA TYR A 252 6.78 2.46 -7.80
C TYR A 252 7.01 2.85 -9.27
N LEU A 253 7.75 2.03 -10.03
CA LEU A 253 8.01 2.30 -11.44
C LEU A 253 6.72 2.34 -12.26
N GLU A 254 5.78 1.44 -11.99
CA GLU A 254 4.48 1.43 -12.67
C GLU A 254 3.67 2.69 -12.37
N SER A 255 3.72 3.23 -11.14
CA SER A 255 3.08 4.51 -10.81
C SER A 255 3.69 5.68 -11.58
N LEU A 256 5.00 5.64 -11.80
CA LEU A 256 5.74 6.65 -12.56
C LEU A 256 5.36 6.59 -14.05
N PHE A 257 5.31 5.38 -14.63
CA PHE A 257 4.91 5.19 -16.02
C PHE A 257 3.45 5.60 -16.27
N LYS A 258 2.53 5.26 -15.36
CA LYS A 258 1.12 5.68 -15.45
C LYS A 258 0.95 7.20 -15.51
N THR A 259 1.81 7.95 -14.82
CA THR A 259 1.76 9.42 -14.85
C THR A 259 2.06 9.96 -16.25
N ILE A 260 2.99 9.32 -16.97
CA ILE A 260 3.35 9.68 -18.35
C ILE A 260 2.27 9.19 -19.33
N ASP A 261 1.66 8.04 -19.08
CA ASP A 261 0.57 7.50 -19.93
C ASP A 261 -0.67 8.40 -19.92
N ILE A 262 -0.89 9.18 -18.86
CA ILE A 262 -1.94 10.21 -18.85
C ILE A 262 -1.62 11.32 -19.86
N GLU A 263 -0.34 11.71 -19.97
CA GLU A 263 0.10 12.69 -20.98
C GLU A 263 -0.11 12.18 -22.41
N LYS A 264 0.02 10.86 -22.64
CA LYS A 264 -0.30 10.22 -23.93
C LYS A 264 -1.76 10.40 -24.34
N LYS A 265 -2.70 10.33 -23.39
CA LYS A 265 -4.15 10.44 -23.65
C LYS A 265 -4.64 11.87 -23.86
N ALA A 266 -3.84 12.86 -23.48
CA ALA A 266 -4.16 14.27 -23.67
C ALA A 266 -3.73 14.81 -25.05
N ILE A 267 -3.23 13.94 -25.93
CA ILE A 267 -2.76 14.29 -27.28
C ILE A 267 -3.96 14.11 -28.24
N GLU A 268 -4.75 15.17 -28.40
CA GLU A 268 -5.71 15.30 -29.50
C GLU A 268 -5.36 16.56 -30.29
N GLY A 269 -5.10 16.45 -31.60
CA GLY A 269 -4.68 17.60 -32.39
C GLY A 269 -4.44 17.33 -33.87
N ASP A 270 -3.65 18.20 -34.50
CA ASP A 270 -3.22 18.08 -35.90
C ASP A 270 -2.22 16.92 -36.09
N ARG A 271 -2.21 16.24 -37.25
CA ARG A 271 -1.44 14.99 -37.47
C ARG A 271 0.05 15.15 -37.16
N ASP A 272 0.63 16.28 -37.57
CA ASP A 272 2.07 16.56 -37.34
C ASP A 272 2.36 16.81 -35.85
N ARG A 273 1.43 17.44 -35.14
CA ARG A 273 1.57 17.68 -33.68
C ARG A 273 1.40 16.39 -32.89
N GLU A 274 0.50 15.50 -33.32
CA GLU A 274 0.31 14.18 -32.70
C GLU A 274 1.59 13.35 -32.82
N MET A 275 2.19 13.32 -34.00
CA MET A 275 3.43 12.61 -34.26
C MET A 275 4.61 13.09 -33.41
N GLU A 276 4.85 14.41 -33.33
CA GLU A 276 5.87 14.98 -32.45
C GLU A 276 5.57 14.72 -30.97
N ALA A 277 4.30 14.68 -30.59
CA ALA A 277 3.89 14.37 -29.22
C ALA A 277 4.14 12.89 -28.87
N TYR A 278 3.86 11.95 -29.77
CA TYR A 278 4.23 10.53 -29.60
C TYR A 278 5.74 10.35 -29.50
N ALA A 279 6.53 11.02 -30.34
CA ALA A 279 7.98 10.98 -30.26
C ALA A 279 8.51 11.56 -28.93
N ARG A 280 7.97 12.68 -28.47
CA ARG A 280 8.33 13.27 -27.16
C ARG A 280 7.93 12.37 -25.99
N TYR A 281 6.73 11.80 -26.03
CA TYR A 281 6.26 10.82 -25.05
C TYR A 281 7.22 9.63 -24.96
N LEU A 282 7.59 9.06 -26.10
CA LEU A 282 8.44 7.86 -26.14
C LEU A 282 9.86 8.16 -25.66
N LYS A 283 10.43 9.31 -26.04
CA LYS A 283 11.73 9.78 -25.51
C LYS A 283 11.70 9.92 -23.98
N LYS A 284 10.66 10.57 -23.45
CA LYS A 284 10.46 10.75 -22.01
C LYS A 284 10.29 9.39 -21.31
N TYR A 285 9.48 8.50 -21.86
CA TYR A 285 9.29 7.15 -21.33
C TYR A 285 10.62 6.39 -21.28
N VAL A 286 11.41 6.40 -22.36
CA VAL A 286 12.71 5.72 -22.44
C VAL A 286 13.69 6.26 -21.41
N ASP A 287 13.73 7.59 -21.21
CA ASP A 287 14.61 8.19 -20.18
C ASP A 287 14.22 7.78 -18.76
N LEU A 288 12.92 7.85 -18.42
CA LEU A 288 12.42 7.42 -17.11
C LEU A 288 12.56 5.92 -16.89
N TRP A 289 12.36 5.12 -17.94
CA TRP A 289 12.58 3.67 -17.88
C TRP A 289 14.06 3.37 -17.64
N ARG A 290 14.97 4.04 -18.37
CA ARG A 290 16.42 3.87 -18.21
C ARG A 290 16.84 4.20 -16.78
N GLU A 291 16.50 5.39 -16.29
CA GLU A 291 16.87 5.83 -14.94
C GLU A 291 16.24 4.93 -13.87
N GLY A 292 14.93 4.69 -13.95
CA GLY A 292 14.20 3.93 -12.96
C GLY A 292 14.63 2.47 -12.86
N VAL A 293 14.81 1.78 -14.00
CA VAL A 293 15.25 0.38 -14.00
C VAL A 293 16.71 0.27 -13.56
N TYR A 294 17.59 1.18 -14.02
CA TYR A 294 18.99 1.20 -13.61
C TYR A 294 19.16 1.44 -12.11
N ASP A 295 18.37 2.35 -11.54
CA ASP A 295 18.33 2.60 -10.11
C ASP A 295 17.92 1.36 -9.32
N VAL A 296 16.87 0.65 -9.75
CA VAL A 296 16.43 -0.57 -9.07
C VAL A 296 17.48 -1.68 -9.15
N ILE A 297 18.11 -1.85 -10.32
CA ILE A 297 19.22 -2.81 -10.49
C ILE A 297 20.38 -2.47 -9.54
N THR A 298 20.78 -1.20 -9.49
CA THR A 298 21.88 -0.74 -8.63
C THR A 298 21.54 -0.93 -7.16
N GLN A 299 20.34 -0.49 -6.73
CA GLN A 299 19.86 -0.65 -5.37
C GLN A 299 19.78 -2.12 -4.96
N TYR A 300 19.25 -2.98 -5.83
CA TYR A 300 19.16 -4.42 -5.56
C TYR A 300 20.55 -5.05 -5.43
N THR A 301 21.45 -4.72 -6.35
CA THR A 301 22.82 -5.23 -6.35
C THR A 301 23.54 -4.84 -5.06
N THR A 302 23.46 -3.58 -4.65
CA THR A 302 24.09 -3.11 -3.41
C THR A 302 23.46 -3.70 -2.14
N ILE A 303 22.12 -3.87 -2.09
CA ILE A 303 21.43 -4.34 -0.88
C ILE A 303 21.55 -5.86 -0.71
N PHE A 304 21.50 -6.64 -1.80
CA PHE A 304 21.37 -8.10 -1.76
C PHE A 304 22.54 -8.87 -2.37
N LEU A 305 23.25 -8.34 -3.37
CA LEU A 305 24.31 -9.07 -4.09
C LEU A 305 25.73 -8.74 -3.60
N ASP A 306 26.04 -7.48 -3.31
CA ASP A 306 27.38 -7.05 -2.86
C ASP A 306 27.69 -7.51 -1.42
N ARG A 307 26.64 -7.72 -0.61
CA ARG A 307 26.73 -8.12 0.80
C ARG A 307 26.74 -9.64 1.01
N ALA A 308 27.01 -10.41 -0.05
CA ALA A 308 26.80 -11.85 -0.11
C ALA A 308 27.96 -12.80 0.29
N PRO A 309 29.09 -12.41 0.93
CA PRO A 309 30.12 -13.42 1.25
C PRO A 309 29.71 -14.42 2.35
N SER A 310 28.60 -14.20 3.07
CA SER A 310 28.08 -15.11 4.10
C SER A 310 26.82 -15.89 3.69
N ILE A 311 26.39 -15.79 2.43
CA ILE A 311 25.15 -16.41 1.93
C ILE A 311 25.49 -17.71 1.18
N SER A 312 24.65 -18.73 1.32
CA SER A 312 24.82 -20.00 0.60
C SER A 312 24.74 -19.81 -0.92
N PRO A 313 25.47 -20.59 -1.72
CA PRO A 313 25.51 -20.44 -3.17
C PRO A 313 24.13 -20.63 -3.84
N ASP A 314 23.25 -21.46 -3.26
CA ASP A 314 21.87 -21.63 -3.74
C ASP A 314 21.05 -20.33 -3.61
N VAL A 315 21.11 -19.67 -2.45
CA VAL A 315 20.38 -18.42 -2.21
C VAL A 315 20.93 -17.30 -3.11
N GLN A 316 22.25 -17.22 -3.30
CA GLN A 316 22.83 -16.24 -4.22
C GLN A 316 22.34 -16.43 -5.66
N SER A 317 22.21 -17.68 -6.10
CA SER A 317 21.68 -18.01 -7.43
C SER A 317 20.22 -17.58 -7.58
N ARG A 318 19.39 -17.84 -6.56
CA ARG A 318 17.99 -17.39 -6.54
C ARG A 318 17.87 -15.87 -6.59
N LEU A 319 18.69 -15.13 -5.84
CA LEU A 319 18.71 -13.66 -5.86
C LEU A 319 19.05 -13.12 -7.26
N ARG A 320 20.05 -13.70 -7.92
CA ARG A 320 20.39 -13.33 -9.31
C ARG A 320 19.25 -13.63 -10.27
N MET A 321 18.60 -14.79 -10.14
CA MET A 321 17.43 -15.13 -10.98
C MET A 321 16.26 -14.18 -10.79
N LEU A 322 15.98 -13.73 -9.56
CA LEU A 322 14.94 -12.75 -9.28
C LEU A 322 15.22 -11.42 -9.99
N LEU A 323 16.48 -10.94 -9.92
CA LEU A 323 16.90 -9.74 -10.64
C LEU A 323 16.73 -9.90 -12.15
N THR A 324 17.22 -11.01 -12.72
CA THR A 324 17.08 -11.30 -14.16
C THR A 324 15.62 -11.32 -14.59
N THR A 325 14.75 -12.00 -13.82
CA THR A 325 13.32 -12.08 -14.12
C THR A 325 12.67 -10.69 -14.12
N PHE A 326 12.98 -9.87 -13.12
CA PHE A 326 12.50 -8.49 -13.04
C PHE A 326 12.97 -7.67 -14.25
N THR A 327 14.25 -7.73 -14.60
CA THR A 327 14.80 -6.96 -15.71
C THR A 327 14.24 -7.42 -17.06
N THR A 328 14.06 -8.72 -17.27
CA THR A 328 13.46 -9.28 -18.49
C THR A 328 12.01 -8.84 -18.64
N LEU A 329 11.21 -8.88 -17.56
CA LEU A 329 9.84 -8.38 -17.60
C LEU A 329 9.77 -6.89 -17.97
N ARG A 330 10.65 -6.06 -17.39
CA ARG A 330 10.69 -4.63 -17.68
C ARG A 330 11.14 -4.33 -19.11
N LEU A 331 12.05 -5.14 -19.65
CA LEU A 331 12.45 -5.06 -21.05
C LEU A 331 11.32 -5.47 -21.99
N GLN A 332 10.61 -6.57 -21.70
CA GLN A 332 9.46 -7.01 -22.51
C GLN A 332 8.38 -5.93 -22.59
N ASN A 333 8.07 -5.26 -21.48
CA ASN A 333 7.11 -4.16 -21.44
C ASN A 333 7.57 -2.95 -22.28
N LEU A 334 8.88 -2.65 -22.30
CA LEU A 334 9.44 -1.60 -23.16
C LEU A 334 9.32 -1.99 -24.64
N LEU A 335 9.66 -3.22 -24.99
CA LEU A 335 9.59 -3.71 -26.37
C LEU A 335 8.15 -3.75 -26.88
N SER A 336 7.18 -4.14 -26.06
CA SER A 336 5.76 -4.10 -26.42
C SER A 336 5.30 -2.66 -26.63
N LEU A 337 5.66 -1.73 -25.73
CA LEU A 337 5.32 -0.32 -25.90
C LEU A 337 5.91 0.26 -27.19
N LEU A 338 7.17 -0.05 -27.50
CA LEU A 338 7.81 0.36 -28.75
C LEU A 338 7.05 -0.18 -29.96
N ARG A 339 6.67 -1.47 -29.95
CA ARG A 339 5.91 -2.08 -31.05
C ARG A 339 4.56 -1.40 -31.29
N ASP A 340 3.88 -1.01 -30.21
CA ASP A 340 2.56 -0.38 -30.30
C ASP A 340 2.64 1.10 -30.69
N THR A 341 3.71 1.80 -30.32
CA THR A 341 3.79 3.28 -30.47
C THR A 341 4.61 3.74 -31.66
N LEU A 342 5.61 2.99 -32.10
CA LEU A 342 6.44 3.34 -33.25
C LEU A 342 5.68 3.51 -34.58
N PRO A 343 4.62 2.74 -34.89
CA PRO A 343 3.86 2.94 -36.13
C PRO A 343 3.21 4.33 -36.26
N TYR A 344 3.03 5.05 -35.16
CA TYR A 344 2.50 6.43 -35.14
C TYR A 344 3.58 7.50 -35.38
N ILE A 345 4.86 7.11 -35.50
CA ILE A 345 5.99 8.00 -35.74
C ILE A 345 6.65 7.60 -37.07
N PRO A 346 6.08 8.01 -38.22
CA PRO A 346 6.62 7.63 -39.52
C PRO A 346 7.94 8.33 -39.90
N ASP A 347 8.27 9.48 -39.29
CA ASP A 347 9.45 10.28 -39.69
C ASP A 347 10.76 9.54 -39.39
N PRO A 348 11.56 9.26 -40.42
CA PRO A 348 12.86 8.62 -40.27
C PRO A 348 13.84 9.41 -39.39
N SER A 349 13.74 10.75 -39.31
CA SER A 349 14.65 11.55 -38.48
C SER A 349 14.40 11.33 -36.99
N LEU A 350 13.13 11.33 -36.57
CA LEU A 350 12.71 11.03 -35.20
C LEU A 350 12.99 9.57 -34.83
N LEU A 351 12.76 8.63 -35.75
CA LEU A 351 13.10 7.21 -35.56
C LEU A 351 14.61 7.02 -35.36
N THR A 352 15.44 7.69 -36.15
CA THR A 352 16.92 7.64 -36.02
C THR A 352 17.38 8.19 -34.68
N SER A 353 16.80 9.32 -34.25
CA SER A 353 17.07 9.94 -32.95
C SER A 353 16.72 8.99 -31.80
N LEU A 354 15.56 8.34 -31.87
CA LEU A 354 15.11 7.40 -30.84
C LEU A 354 15.93 6.11 -30.82
N LEU A 355 16.25 5.54 -31.99
CA LEU A 355 17.11 4.36 -32.09
C LEU A 355 18.49 4.64 -31.49
N THR A 356 19.04 5.82 -31.74
CA THR A 356 20.30 6.27 -31.14
C THR A 356 20.20 6.30 -29.62
N GLN A 357 19.15 6.91 -29.06
CA GLN A 357 18.91 6.97 -27.61
C GLN A 357 18.74 5.57 -26.99
N LEU A 358 17.98 4.69 -27.64
CA LEU A 358 17.79 3.30 -27.20
C LEU A 358 19.07 2.47 -27.30
N THR A 359 19.92 2.74 -28.29
CA THR A 359 21.22 2.07 -28.43
C THR A 359 22.17 2.51 -27.32
N TYR A 360 22.20 3.81 -26.98
CA TYR A 360 22.94 4.29 -25.79
C TYR A 360 22.39 3.70 -24.49
N CYS A 361 21.06 3.58 -24.39
CA CYS A 361 20.39 2.90 -23.28
C CYS A 361 20.85 1.43 -23.18
N ALA A 362 20.76 0.66 -24.26
CA ALA A 362 21.18 -0.74 -24.28
C ALA A 362 22.67 -0.90 -23.94
N ASN A 363 23.53 0.01 -24.40
CA ASN A 363 24.95 -0.01 -24.06
C ASN A 363 25.20 0.26 -22.57
N SER A 364 24.40 1.12 -21.92
CA SER A 364 24.54 1.38 -20.49
C SER A 364 24.13 0.16 -19.65
N PHE A 365 23.10 -0.58 -20.08
CA PHE A 365 22.63 -1.82 -19.46
C PHE A 365 23.47 -3.07 -19.80
N ALA A 366 24.21 -3.06 -20.92
CA ALA A 366 25.15 -4.12 -21.27
C ALA A 366 26.22 -4.32 -20.18
N ARG A 367 26.62 -3.23 -19.49
CA ARG A 367 27.54 -3.29 -18.33
C ARG A 367 26.97 -4.06 -17.14
N VAL A 368 25.65 -4.16 -17.04
CA VAL A 368 24.95 -4.92 -16.00
C VAL A 368 24.45 -6.28 -16.52
N GLY A 369 24.91 -6.70 -17.70
CA GLY A 369 24.59 -8.00 -18.28
C GLY A 369 23.27 -8.04 -19.06
N MET A 370 22.71 -6.89 -19.44
CA MET A 370 21.47 -6.82 -20.21
C MET A 370 21.68 -6.03 -21.52
N ASP A 371 22.08 -6.74 -22.58
CA ASP A 371 22.17 -6.18 -23.94
C ASP A 371 20.95 -6.59 -24.76
N PHE A 372 20.18 -5.60 -25.22
CA PHE A 372 18.95 -5.81 -25.98
C PHE A 372 18.97 -5.15 -27.36
N ARG A 373 20.13 -4.74 -27.88
CA ARG A 373 20.25 -4.08 -29.20
C ARG A 373 19.68 -4.93 -30.33
N ALA A 374 19.95 -6.23 -30.31
CA ALA A 374 19.44 -7.17 -31.31
C ALA A 374 17.89 -7.24 -31.33
N LEU A 375 17.23 -6.97 -30.21
CA LEU A 375 15.77 -6.99 -30.09
C LEU A 375 15.12 -5.70 -30.63
N LEU A 376 15.88 -4.61 -30.75
CA LEU A 376 15.37 -3.34 -31.28
C LEU A 376 15.26 -3.37 -32.81
N ALA A 377 16.22 -4.01 -33.48
CA ALA A 377 16.30 -4.06 -34.94
C ALA A 377 14.97 -4.43 -35.64
N PRO A 378 14.31 -5.57 -35.35
CA PRO A 378 13.07 -5.94 -36.04
C PRO A 378 11.94 -4.92 -35.84
N ILE A 379 11.87 -4.29 -34.66
CA ILE A 379 10.81 -3.31 -34.36
C ILE A 379 10.98 -2.04 -35.20
N PHE A 380 12.22 -1.55 -35.34
CA PHE A 380 12.52 -0.39 -36.18
C PHE A 380 12.41 -0.70 -37.66
N VAL A 381 12.78 -1.92 -38.09
CA VAL A 381 12.58 -2.39 -39.47
C VAL A 381 11.09 -2.36 -39.83
N ASP A 382 10.23 -2.87 -38.96
CA ASP A 382 8.77 -2.86 -39.18
C ASP A 382 8.21 -1.43 -39.21
N ALA A 383 8.68 -0.55 -38.32
CA ALA A 383 8.27 0.85 -38.29
C ALA A 383 8.64 1.60 -39.58
N VAL A 384 9.90 1.49 -40.03
CA VAL A 384 10.38 2.10 -41.29
C VAL A 384 9.61 1.54 -42.49
N ARG A 385 9.41 0.22 -42.52
CA ARG A 385 8.59 -0.44 -43.57
C ARG A 385 7.20 0.17 -43.63
N SER A 386 6.51 0.29 -42.50
CA SER A 386 5.16 0.83 -42.45
C SER A 386 5.08 2.31 -42.84
N GLY A 387 6.04 3.13 -42.39
CA GLY A 387 6.12 4.55 -42.71
C GLY A 387 6.32 4.79 -44.20
N VAL A 388 7.34 4.16 -44.80
CA VAL A 388 7.66 4.35 -46.22
C VAL A 388 6.56 3.80 -47.14
N LYS A 389 5.94 2.65 -46.80
CA LYS A 389 4.79 2.13 -47.56
C LYS A 389 3.64 3.13 -47.57
N LYS A 390 3.33 3.72 -46.41
CA LYS A 390 2.28 4.73 -46.28
C LYS A 390 2.60 5.99 -47.07
N GLU A 391 3.83 6.47 -47.05
CA GLU A 391 4.27 7.64 -47.85
C GLU A 391 4.16 7.37 -49.36
N PHE A 392 4.51 6.17 -49.83
CA PHE A 392 4.35 5.78 -51.24
C PHE A 392 2.88 5.69 -51.66
N GLU A 393 2.02 5.16 -50.79
CA GLU A 393 0.57 5.12 -51.02
C GLU A 393 -0.04 6.54 -51.02
N GLU A 394 0.35 7.42 -50.10
CA GLU A 394 -0.10 8.81 -50.05
C GLU A 394 0.35 9.60 -51.28
N ALA A 395 1.59 9.41 -51.74
CA ALA A 395 2.07 9.99 -52.99
C ALA A 395 1.22 9.55 -54.20
N THR A 396 0.88 8.25 -54.25
CA THR A 396 0.11 7.65 -55.37
C THR A 396 -1.36 8.05 -55.34
N LYS A 397 -1.95 8.21 -54.14
CA LYS A 397 -3.29 8.80 -53.96
C LYS A 397 -3.30 10.26 -54.41
N GLY A 398 -2.31 11.07 -54.02
CA GLY A 398 -2.19 12.46 -54.46
C GLY A 398 -2.02 12.60 -55.98
N TRP A 399 -1.31 11.66 -56.62
CA TRP A 399 -1.25 11.54 -58.08
C TRP A 399 -2.63 11.22 -58.68
N SER A 400 -3.28 10.18 -58.16
CA SER A 400 -4.59 9.70 -58.65
C SER A 400 -5.69 10.76 -58.53
N GLU A 401 -5.74 11.49 -57.41
CA GLU A 401 -6.70 12.58 -57.21
C GLU A 401 -6.52 13.73 -58.20
N ARG A 402 -5.28 14.07 -58.53
CA ARG A 402 -4.98 15.08 -59.54
C ARG A 402 -5.35 14.61 -60.94
N LEU A 403 -5.12 13.34 -61.28
CA LEU A 403 -5.57 12.79 -62.56
C LEU A 403 -7.10 12.74 -62.65
N ARG A 404 -7.79 12.40 -61.56
CA ARG A 404 -9.27 12.43 -61.50
C ARG A 404 -9.81 13.85 -61.69
N SER A 405 -9.14 14.87 -61.17
CA SER A 405 -9.53 16.26 -61.43
C SER A 405 -9.46 16.66 -62.92
N CYS A 406 -8.66 15.94 -63.73
CA CYS A 406 -8.61 16.14 -65.18
C CYS A 406 -9.81 15.51 -65.92
N THR A 407 -10.50 14.53 -65.34
CA THR A 407 -11.65 13.84 -65.96
C THR A 407 -12.99 14.44 -65.55
N GLU A 408 -13.13 14.90 -64.30
CA GLU A 408 -14.39 15.44 -63.76
C GLU A 408 -14.75 16.87 -64.20
N SER A 409 -13.78 17.64 -64.72
CA SER A 409 -14.05 18.97 -65.29
C SER A 409 -14.98 18.95 -66.51
N GLY A 410 -15.36 17.77 -67.02
CA GLY A 410 -16.25 17.59 -68.17
C GLY A 410 -17.74 17.37 -67.87
N THR A 411 -18.16 17.10 -66.62
CA THR A 411 -19.52 16.56 -66.35
C THR A 411 -20.52 17.51 -65.69
N ASN A 412 -20.10 18.66 -65.15
CA ASN A 412 -21.02 19.63 -64.53
C ASN A 412 -21.35 20.78 -65.47
N GLY A 413 -22.46 20.63 -66.20
CA GLY A 413 -23.01 21.64 -67.10
C GLY A 413 -23.53 22.88 -66.37
N PHE A 414 -22.65 23.83 -66.02
CA PHE A 414 -22.96 25.26 -66.00
C PHE A 414 -21.66 26.08 -65.86
N LYS A 415 -21.20 26.66 -66.98
CA LYS A 415 -20.13 27.69 -67.06
C LYS A 415 -18.84 27.38 -66.27
N ALA A 416 -18.06 26.39 -66.73
CA ALA A 416 -16.65 26.29 -66.39
C ALA A 416 -15.82 26.78 -67.58
N ASN A 417 -14.99 27.80 -67.39
CA ASN A 417 -13.95 28.13 -68.36
C ASN A 417 -13.08 26.88 -68.56
N LEU A 418 -12.90 26.48 -69.83
CA LEU A 418 -12.06 25.37 -70.30
C LEU A 418 -10.70 25.38 -69.56
N THR A 419 -10.53 24.46 -68.62
CA THR A 419 -9.19 23.99 -68.24
C THR A 419 -9.07 22.58 -68.78
N THR A 420 -8.69 22.54 -70.04
CA THR A 420 -8.46 21.34 -70.83
C THR A 420 -7.37 20.48 -70.17
N SER A 421 -7.43 19.15 -70.25
CA SER A 421 -6.51 18.24 -69.55
C SER A 421 -5.03 18.50 -69.90
N SER A 422 -4.77 19.07 -71.07
CA SER A 422 -3.46 19.58 -71.49
C SER A 422 -2.91 20.72 -70.64
N GLN A 423 -3.75 21.61 -70.10
CA GLN A 423 -3.33 22.73 -69.23
C GLN A 423 -2.95 22.27 -67.81
N ILE A 424 -3.38 21.08 -67.40
CA ILE A 424 -3.09 20.52 -66.06
C ILE A 424 -1.84 19.62 -66.12
N LEU A 425 -1.67 18.85 -67.21
CA LEU A 425 -0.57 17.89 -67.34
C LEU A 425 0.75 18.52 -67.78
N VAL A 426 0.72 19.59 -68.57
CA VAL A 426 1.91 20.24 -69.14
C VAL A 426 1.95 21.71 -68.73
N ALA A 427 3.16 22.22 -68.46
CA ALA A 427 3.34 23.64 -68.18
C ALA A 427 2.86 24.49 -69.37
N SER A 428 2.21 25.63 -69.09
CA SER A 428 1.63 26.52 -70.11
C SER A 428 2.62 26.99 -71.20
N THR A 429 3.93 26.95 -70.91
CA THR A 429 5.02 27.27 -71.84
C THR A 429 5.33 26.16 -72.85
N SER A 430 4.92 24.92 -72.58
CA SER A 430 5.23 23.71 -73.37
C SER A 430 4.00 23.09 -74.03
N LEU A 431 2.84 23.78 -73.98
CA LEU A 431 1.56 23.31 -74.50
C LEU A 431 1.53 23.19 -76.04
N ALA A 432 2.37 23.96 -76.74
CA ALA A 432 2.46 23.98 -78.21
C ALA A 432 3.26 22.80 -78.79
N SER A 433 4.16 22.20 -78.00
CA SER A 433 4.95 21.02 -78.37
C SER A 433 5.37 20.29 -77.09
N PRO A 434 4.67 19.22 -76.68
CA PRO A 434 5.04 18.49 -75.48
C PRO A 434 6.43 17.85 -75.66
N PRO A 435 7.37 18.04 -74.71
CA PRO A 435 8.73 17.55 -74.86
C PRO A 435 8.77 16.03 -74.70
N LEU A 436 9.08 15.33 -75.80
CA LEU A 436 9.37 13.91 -75.79
C LEU A 436 10.82 13.64 -75.31
N PRO A 437 11.06 12.51 -74.61
CA PRO A 437 12.40 12.15 -74.16
C PRO A 437 13.34 11.91 -75.35
N THR A 438 14.46 12.63 -75.40
CA THR A 438 15.50 12.40 -76.42
C THR A 438 16.44 11.28 -75.98
N LYS A 439 16.95 10.45 -76.92
CA LYS A 439 17.92 9.36 -76.63
C LYS A 439 19.14 9.81 -75.80
N ALA A 440 19.59 11.06 -75.98
CA ALA A 440 20.64 11.65 -75.17
C ALA A 440 20.24 11.80 -73.69
N GLN A 441 19.01 12.24 -73.40
CA GLN A 441 18.49 12.41 -72.04
C GLN A 441 18.27 11.06 -71.33
N LEU A 442 17.84 10.03 -72.07
CA LEU A 442 17.71 8.66 -71.55
C LEU A 442 19.07 8.06 -71.16
N ASN A 443 20.12 8.35 -71.93
CA ASN A 443 21.49 7.97 -71.58
C ASN A 443 21.96 8.70 -70.31
N THR A 444 21.64 9.98 -70.15
CA THR A 444 21.96 10.75 -68.93
C THR A 444 21.25 10.23 -67.69
N ILE A 445 20.04 9.66 -67.81
CA ILE A 445 19.33 9.03 -66.68
C ILE A 445 19.99 7.72 -66.28
N THR A 446 20.68 7.05 -67.20
CA THR A 446 21.40 5.80 -66.93
C THR A 446 22.83 6.05 -66.41
N SER A 447 23.45 7.18 -66.77
CA SER A 447 24.84 7.51 -66.40
C SER A 447 25.01 8.66 -65.39
N GLY A 448 23.96 9.45 -65.14
CA GLY A 448 24.01 10.64 -64.28
C GLY A 448 23.91 10.32 -62.78
N PRO A 449 23.92 11.31 -61.88
CA PRO A 449 23.75 11.08 -60.45
C PRO A 449 22.31 10.59 -60.14
N PRO A 450 22.14 9.50 -59.35
CA PRO A 450 20.84 8.89 -59.07
C PRO A 450 19.91 9.75 -58.19
N ASN A 451 20.44 10.82 -57.59
CA ASN A 451 19.75 11.65 -56.61
C ASN A 451 19.19 12.95 -57.21
N VAL A 452 19.46 13.24 -58.49
CA VAL A 452 19.06 14.50 -59.14
C VAL A 452 17.90 14.21 -60.12
N PRO A 453 16.72 14.82 -59.91
CA PRO A 453 15.58 14.60 -60.80
C PRO A 453 15.87 15.12 -62.22
N PRO A 454 15.48 14.38 -63.27
CA PRO A 454 15.61 14.82 -64.66
C PRO A 454 14.85 16.14 -64.93
N PRO A 455 15.44 17.09 -65.68
CA PRO A 455 14.82 18.41 -65.91
C PRO A 455 13.53 18.32 -66.74
N ILE A 456 13.35 17.26 -67.54
CA ILE A 456 12.14 17.01 -68.33
C ILE A 456 10.89 16.77 -67.47
N LEU A 457 11.05 16.40 -66.19
CA LEU A 457 9.91 16.25 -65.27
C LEU A 457 9.31 17.62 -64.90
N VAL A 458 10.06 18.71 -65.00
CA VAL A 458 9.59 20.07 -64.69
C VAL A 458 8.56 20.56 -65.71
N SER A 459 8.67 20.12 -66.97
CA SER A 459 7.67 20.38 -68.01
C SER A 459 6.30 19.75 -67.73
N TYR A 460 6.24 18.79 -66.79
CA TYR A 460 5.03 18.09 -66.36
C TYR A 460 4.78 18.30 -64.86
N PRO A 461 4.16 19.42 -64.44
CA PRO A 461 4.04 19.79 -63.03
C PRO A 461 3.43 18.72 -62.11
N PRO A 462 2.37 17.97 -62.52
CA PRO A 462 1.84 16.88 -61.69
C PRO A 462 2.87 15.78 -61.43
N LEU A 463 3.67 15.44 -62.45
CA LEU A 463 4.70 14.41 -62.37
C LEU A 463 5.90 14.90 -61.56
N ALA A 464 6.27 16.18 -61.66
CA ALA A 464 7.29 16.79 -60.81
C ALA A 464 6.91 16.72 -59.33
N ILE A 465 5.65 17.01 -58.99
CA ILE A 465 5.20 16.94 -57.59
C ILE A 465 5.14 15.49 -57.11
N TYR A 466 4.73 14.55 -57.96
CA TYR A 466 4.76 13.13 -57.63
C TYR A 466 6.19 12.63 -57.39
N THR A 467 7.14 13.07 -58.23
CA THR A 467 8.58 12.83 -58.07
C THR A 467 9.09 13.40 -56.75
N ASN A 468 8.73 14.63 -56.41
CA ASN A 468 9.14 15.26 -55.15
C ASN A 468 8.60 14.52 -53.93
N ALA A 469 7.37 13.98 -53.99
CA ALA A 469 6.80 13.19 -52.91
C ALA A 469 7.62 11.91 -52.67
N PHE A 470 7.94 11.14 -53.72
CA PHE A 470 8.83 9.99 -53.60
C PHE A 470 10.25 10.35 -53.15
N LEU A 471 10.84 11.42 -53.70
CA LEU A 471 12.17 11.85 -53.29
C LEU A 471 12.20 12.29 -51.82
N THR A 472 11.12 12.88 -51.30
CA THR A 472 10.99 13.21 -49.88
C THR A 472 11.02 11.95 -49.03
N ALA A 473 10.24 10.92 -49.40
CA ALA A 473 10.25 9.63 -48.73
C ALA A 473 11.62 8.93 -48.78
N LEU A 474 12.25 8.91 -49.97
CA LEU A 474 13.58 8.32 -50.16
C LEU A 474 14.67 9.07 -49.38
N ASN A 475 14.60 10.40 -49.32
CA ASN A 475 15.51 11.23 -48.53
C ASN A 475 15.37 10.93 -47.02
N GLY A 476 14.14 10.72 -46.54
CA GLY A 476 13.90 10.25 -45.18
C GLY A 476 14.52 8.88 -44.94
N LEU A 477 14.26 7.91 -45.84
CA LEU A 477 14.80 6.55 -45.74
C LEU A 477 16.33 6.52 -45.66
N ARG A 478 17.05 7.45 -46.31
CA ARG A 478 18.53 7.52 -46.20
C ARG A 478 19.03 7.69 -44.76
N MET A 479 18.24 8.28 -43.86
CA MET A 479 18.63 8.45 -42.46
C MET A 479 18.62 7.11 -41.71
N LEU A 480 17.76 6.18 -42.10
CA LEU A 480 17.61 4.86 -41.50
C LEU A 480 17.15 3.84 -42.56
N ALA A 481 18.11 3.25 -43.28
CA ALA A 481 17.87 2.28 -44.34
C ALA A 481 18.32 0.86 -43.93
N PRO A 482 17.45 0.04 -43.32
CA PRO A 482 17.74 -1.37 -43.10
C PRO A 482 17.95 -2.12 -44.42
N VAL A 483 19.04 -2.89 -44.51
CA VAL A 483 19.43 -3.64 -45.73
C VAL A 483 18.38 -4.66 -46.14
N GLU A 484 17.69 -5.27 -45.17
CA GLU A 484 16.65 -6.28 -45.40
C GLU A 484 15.39 -5.72 -46.08
N LEU A 485 15.19 -4.40 -46.08
CA LEU A 485 14.00 -3.77 -46.67
C LEU A 485 14.12 -3.51 -48.17
N LEU A 486 15.30 -3.66 -48.78
CA LEU A 486 15.52 -3.32 -50.19
C LEU A 486 14.49 -3.99 -51.11
N ASP A 487 14.33 -5.31 -51.02
CA ASP A 487 13.45 -6.07 -51.94
C ASP A 487 11.96 -5.77 -51.69
N ASP A 488 11.55 -5.61 -50.42
CA ASP A 488 10.15 -5.30 -50.07
C ASP A 488 9.77 -3.86 -50.45
N LEU A 489 10.66 -2.90 -50.24
CA LEU A 489 10.45 -1.51 -50.64
C LEU A 489 10.50 -1.35 -52.15
N LEU A 490 11.39 -2.07 -52.84
CA LEU A 490 11.42 -2.09 -54.29
C LEU A 490 10.12 -2.65 -54.86
N GLY A 491 9.64 -3.80 -54.35
CA GLY A 491 8.36 -4.35 -54.79
C GLY A 491 7.18 -3.42 -54.49
N THR A 492 7.24 -2.62 -53.41
CA THR A 492 6.18 -1.66 -53.08
C THR A 492 6.25 -0.39 -53.92
N LEU A 493 7.46 0.09 -54.24
CA LEU A 493 7.66 1.15 -55.21
C LEU A 493 7.16 0.72 -56.61
N GLU A 494 7.48 -0.49 -57.05
CA GLU A 494 7.03 -0.98 -58.35
C GLU A 494 5.51 -1.11 -58.42
N ARG A 495 4.86 -1.55 -57.33
CA ARG A 495 3.39 -1.55 -57.21
C ARG A 495 2.79 -0.15 -57.29
N SER A 496 3.36 0.82 -56.58
CA SER A 496 2.85 2.20 -56.60
C SER A 496 3.04 2.87 -57.96
N LEU A 497 4.13 2.56 -58.66
CA LEU A 497 4.37 2.98 -60.04
C LEU A 497 3.40 2.30 -61.04
N ALA A 498 3.13 1.01 -60.88
CA ALA A 498 2.16 0.31 -61.71
C ALA A 498 0.76 0.91 -61.51
N GLU A 499 0.32 1.14 -60.27
CA GLU A 499 -0.95 1.81 -59.97
C GLU A 499 -0.98 3.22 -60.59
N GLY A 500 0.08 4.01 -60.44
CA GLY A 500 0.17 5.34 -61.04
C GLY A 500 0.03 5.32 -62.57
N LEU A 501 0.65 4.34 -63.24
CA LEU A 501 0.55 4.14 -64.70
C LEU A 501 -0.85 3.69 -65.14
N THR A 502 -1.49 2.78 -64.40
CA THR A 502 -2.88 2.35 -64.72
C THR A 502 -3.86 3.52 -64.70
N LYS A 503 -3.66 4.52 -63.84
CA LYS A 503 -4.48 5.75 -63.84
C LYS A 503 -4.22 6.64 -65.05
N VAL A 504 -2.97 6.69 -65.54
CA VAL A 504 -2.64 7.37 -66.80
C VAL A 504 -3.29 6.66 -67.98
N LEU A 505 -3.25 5.33 -68.02
CA LEU A 505 -3.94 4.51 -69.03
C LEU A 505 -5.46 4.72 -69.02
N ALA A 506 -6.08 4.75 -67.84
CA ALA A 506 -7.51 5.03 -67.71
C ALA A 506 -7.85 6.43 -68.28
N LEU A 507 -7.05 7.44 -67.95
CA LEU A 507 -7.23 8.79 -68.50
C LEU A 507 -7.06 8.82 -70.03
N ALA A 508 -6.10 8.06 -70.57
CA ALA A 508 -5.89 7.95 -72.01
C ALA A 508 -7.08 7.27 -72.72
N ARG A 509 -7.64 6.21 -72.13
CA ARG A 509 -8.83 5.49 -72.63
C ARG A 509 -10.10 6.34 -72.55
N ASP A 510 -10.32 7.05 -71.44
CA ASP A 510 -11.48 7.94 -71.28
C ASP A 510 -11.48 9.05 -72.35
N LYS A 511 -10.30 9.64 -72.63
CA LYS A 511 -10.15 10.67 -73.66
C LYS A 511 -10.31 10.13 -75.08
N LEU A 512 -9.85 8.90 -75.32
CA LEU A 512 -10.10 8.23 -76.60
C LEU A 512 -11.61 8.01 -76.83
N SER A 513 -12.33 7.53 -75.82
CA SER A 513 -13.78 7.32 -75.91
C SER A 513 -14.56 8.62 -76.12
N ALA A 514 -14.10 9.74 -75.55
CA ALA A 514 -14.69 11.06 -75.75
C ALA A 514 -14.48 11.56 -77.18
N ALA A 515 -13.29 11.37 -77.75
CA ALA A 515 -12.96 11.76 -79.12
C ALA A 515 -13.75 10.95 -80.17
N GLU A 516 -14.09 9.69 -79.87
CA GLU A 516 -14.92 8.83 -80.76
C GLU A 516 -16.42 9.19 -80.73
N GLN A 517 -16.92 9.73 -79.61
CA GLN A 517 -18.34 10.06 -79.43
C GLN A 517 -18.74 11.43 -80.01
N HIS A 518 -17.81 12.37 -80.18
CA HIS A 518 -18.09 13.75 -80.66
C HIS A 518 -17.26 14.17 -81.91
N PRO A 519 -17.50 13.58 -83.10
CA PRO A 519 -16.67 13.80 -84.30
C PRO A 519 -16.88 15.16 -85.03
N LYS A 520 -17.52 16.18 -84.44
CA LYS A 520 -17.85 17.44 -85.17
C LYS A 520 -17.61 18.75 -84.41
N GLY A 521 -17.02 18.73 -83.21
CA GLY A 521 -16.65 19.95 -82.50
C GLY A 521 -15.38 19.75 -81.70
N GLY A 522 -14.28 20.42 -82.07
CA GLY A 522 -13.05 20.45 -81.27
C GLY A 522 -11.97 19.42 -81.62
N GLU A 523 -12.01 18.78 -82.81
CA GLU A 523 -11.05 17.72 -83.19
C GLU A 523 -9.57 18.09 -82.99
N GLU A 524 -9.19 19.36 -83.16
CA GLU A 524 -7.81 19.81 -83.02
C GLU A 524 -7.38 19.98 -81.56
N GLU A 525 -8.28 20.37 -80.66
CA GLU A 525 -8.01 20.49 -79.22
C GLU A 525 -8.00 19.11 -78.55
N GLU A 526 -8.93 18.23 -78.92
CA GLU A 526 -8.98 16.85 -78.41
C GLU A 526 -7.80 16.00 -78.89
N ARG A 527 -7.33 16.23 -80.13
CA ARG A 527 -6.11 15.58 -80.65
C ARG A 527 -4.84 16.06 -79.94
N LYS A 528 -4.71 17.37 -79.70
CA LYS A 528 -3.60 17.95 -78.93
C LYS A 528 -3.60 17.44 -77.48
N ASP A 529 -4.78 17.25 -76.89
CA ASP A 529 -4.94 16.64 -75.57
C ASP A 529 -4.46 15.18 -75.53
N LEU A 530 -4.84 14.39 -76.53
CA LEU A 530 -4.41 12.99 -76.65
C LEU A 530 -2.88 12.90 -76.83
N GLU A 531 -2.28 13.78 -77.63
CA GLU A 531 -0.83 13.89 -77.80
C GLU A 531 -0.12 14.27 -76.49
N VAL A 532 -0.70 15.18 -75.71
CA VAL A 532 -0.17 15.57 -74.38
C VAL A 532 -0.22 14.41 -73.38
N VAL A 533 -1.32 13.65 -73.36
CA VAL A 533 -1.45 12.46 -72.49
C VAL A 533 -0.47 11.37 -72.91
N ARG A 534 -0.29 11.15 -74.22
CA ARG A 534 0.70 10.21 -74.76
C ARG A 534 2.12 10.62 -74.39
N ALA A 535 2.47 11.90 -74.56
CA ALA A 535 3.79 12.41 -74.19
C ALA A 535 4.04 12.30 -72.67
N ALA A 536 3.03 12.60 -71.84
CA ALA A 536 3.11 12.44 -70.38
C ALA A 536 3.34 10.98 -69.97
N GLY A 537 2.66 10.02 -70.60
CA GLY A 537 2.85 8.60 -70.33
C GLY A 537 4.19 8.05 -70.86
N MET A 538 4.69 8.55 -72.00
CA MET A 538 6.05 8.22 -72.47
C MET A 538 7.12 8.74 -71.49
N VAL A 539 6.97 9.96 -70.96
CA VAL A 539 7.87 10.48 -69.92
C VAL A 539 7.72 9.68 -68.61
N TYR A 540 6.52 9.23 -68.26
CA TYR A 540 6.30 8.35 -67.11
C TYR A 540 7.09 7.02 -67.25
N VAL A 541 6.97 6.37 -68.40
CA VAL A 541 7.56 5.05 -68.65
C VAL A 541 9.07 5.12 -68.88
N GLU A 542 9.55 6.06 -69.70
CA GLU A 542 10.95 6.09 -70.12
C GLU A 542 11.86 6.89 -69.18
N VAL A 543 11.31 7.84 -68.42
CA VAL A 543 12.09 8.72 -67.55
C VAL A 543 11.80 8.46 -66.08
N PHE A 544 10.52 8.52 -65.68
CA PHE A 544 10.14 8.51 -64.25
C PHE A 544 10.34 7.13 -63.59
N VAL A 545 9.88 6.05 -64.23
CA VAL A 545 10.03 4.69 -63.70
C VAL A 545 11.50 4.27 -63.55
N PRO A 546 12.39 4.40 -64.56
CA PRO A 546 13.79 4.06 -64.41
C PRO A 546 14.51 4.95 -63.38
N PHE A 547 14.18 6.24 -63.33
CA PHE A 547 14.76 7.17 -62.38
C PHE A 547 14.45 6.77 -60.93
N LEU A 548 13.20 6.49 -60.58
CA LEU A 548 12.84 6.15 -59.20
C LEU A 548 13.37 4.79 -58.74
N ARG A 549 13.37 3.78 -59.62
CA ARG A 549 14.01 2.49 -59.32
C ARG A 549 15.50 2.69 -59.02
N ARG A 550 16.18 3.52 -59.82
CA ARG A 550 17.60 3.86 -59.61
C ARG A 550 17.82 4.71 -58.36
N ALA A 551 16.93 5.65 -58.06
CA ALA A 551 17.01 6.49 -56.87
C ALA A 551 16.90 5.68 -55.57
N LEU A 552 16.08 4.62 -55.54
CA LEU A 552 16.01 3.70 -54.40
C LEU A 552 17.25 2.80 -54.32
N VAL A 553 17.58 2.08 -55.40
CA VAL A 553 18.62 1.03 -55.38
C VAL A 553 20.03 1.62 -55.29
N GLU A 554 20.37 2.57 -56.16
CA GLU A 554 21.69 3.22 -56.17
C GLU A 554 21.73 4.41 -55.21
N GLY A 555 20.67 5.20 -55.14
CA GLY A 555 20.65 6.45 -54.39
C GLY A 555 20.45 6.31 -52.88
N VAL A 556 19.79 5.23 -52.41
CA VAL A 556 19.61 4.96 -50.96
C VAL A 556 20.51 3.82 -50.51
N TYR A 557 20.52 2.70 -51.23
CA TYR A 557 21.23 1.49 -50.82
C TYR A 557 22.64 1.33 -51.42
N GLY A 558 23.03 2.19 -52.37
CA GLY A 558 24.36 2.15 -52.99
C GLY A 558 24.62 0.89 -53.82
N VAL A 559 23.59 0.14 -54.19
CA VAL A 559 23.71 -1.08 -55.00
C VAL A 559 23.72 -0.68 -56.47
N VAL A 560 24.78 -1.01 -57.22
CA VAL A 560 24.88 -0.68 -58.64
C VAL A 560 23.91 -1.57 -59.44
N MET A 561 22.95 -0.97 -60.14
CA MET A 561 21.91 -1.71 -60.90
C MET A 561 22.49 -2.62 -62.00
N LYS A 562 23.71 -2.32 -62.49
CA LYS A 562 24.41 -3.10 -63.52
C LYS A 562 24.99 -4.42 -63.02
N ASP A 563 25.22 -4.57 -61.71
CA ASP A 563 25.96 -5.72 -61.16
C ASP A 563 25.04 -6.87 -60.71
N LYS A 564 23.71 -6.65 -60.63
CA LYS A 564 22.77 -7.62 -60.04
C LYS A 564 21.53 -8.00 -60.87
N GLU A 565 21.35 -7.48 -62.09
CA GLU A 565 20.15 -7.72 -62.93
C GLU A 565 18.85 -7.76 -62.08
N ILE A 566 18.55 -6.68 -61.34
CA ILE A 566 17.39 -6.68 -60.45
C ILE A 566 16.12 -6.75 -61.32
N PRO A 567 15.39 -7.89 -61.31
CA PRO A 567 14.29 -8.11 -62.25
C PRO A 567 13.15 -7.13 -61.94
N MET A 568 12.56 -6.55 -62.98
CA MET A 568 11.33 -5.77 -62.82
C MET A 568 10.21 -6.70 -62.33
N GLY A 569 9.50 -6.27 -61.29
CA GLY A 569 8.30 -6.94 -60.80
C GLY A 569 7.28 -7.18 -61.90
N LYS A 570 6.58 -8.31 -61.82
CA LYS A 570 5.65 -8.78 -62.85
C LYS A 570 4.55 -7.74 -63.15
N GLU A 571 3.94 -7.17 -62.11
CA GLU A 571 2.85 -6.19 -62.25
C GLU A 571 3.29 -4.91 -62.97
N LEU A 572 4.51 -4.41 -62.69
CA LEU A 572 5.06 -3.25 -63.40
C LEU A 572 5.38 -3.61 -64.86
N ARG A 573 5.88 -4.82 -65.12
CA ARG A 573 6.15 -5.29 -66.48
C ARG A 573 4.87 -5.40 -67.31
N ASP A 574 3.84 -6.02 -66.76
CA ASP A 574 2.56 -6.24 -67.43
C ASP A 574 1.89 -4.88 -67.77
N THR A 575 1.92 -3.90 -66.84
CA THR A 575 1.39 -2.55 -67.09
C THR A 575 2.22 -1.73 -68.07
N LEU A 576 3.54 -1.94 -68.11
CA LEU A 576 4.42 -1.34 -69.11
C LEU A 576 4.19 -1.94 -70.51
N GLU A 577 3.89 -3.23 -70.60
CA GLU A 577 3.50 -3.90 -71.85
C GLU A 577 2.14 -3.39 -72.33
N GLU A 578 1.13 -3.28 -71.45
CA GLU A 578 -0.19 -2.71 -71.78
C GLU A 578 -0.08 -1.25 -72.30
N TRP A 579 0.82 -0.43 -71.72
CA TRP A 579 1.10 0.91 -72.24
C TRP A 579 1.74 0.89 -73.63
N LYS A 580 2.70 -0.02 -73.87
CA LYS A 580 3.36 -0.16 -75.17
C LYS A 580 2.41 -0.65 -76.25
N GLU A 581 1.54 -1.60 -75.93
CA GLU A 581 0.48 -2.07 -76.83
C GLU A 581 -0.46 -0.92 -77.22
N TRP A 582 -0.93 -0.14 -76.24
CA TRP A 582 -1.77 1.03 -76.51
C TRP A 582 -1.08 2.10 -77.37
N VAL A 583 0.22 2.35 -77.16
CA VAL A 583 0.99 3.28 -78.00
C VAL A 583 1.20 2.72 -79.41
N GLY A 584 1.46 1.41 -79.54
CA GLY A 584 1.69 0.71 -80.80
C GLY A 584 0.45 0.68 -81.70
N GLU A 585 -0.72 0.35 -81.14
CA GLU A 585 -2.01 0.39 -81.86
C GLU A 585 -2.28 1.78 -82.48
N LYS A 586 -1.82 2.86 -81.81
CA LYS A 586 -1.98 4.23 -82.31
C LYS A 586 -0.92 4.65 -83.33
N GLU A 587 0.27 4.05 -83.33
CA GLU A 587 1.25 4.25 -84.41
C GLU A 587 0.80 3.56 -85.70
N GLU A 588 0.18 2.37 -85.60
CA GLU A 588 -0.44 1.67 -86.73
C GLU A 588 -1.69 2.41 -87.26
N GLU A 589 -2.60 2.87 -86.41
CA GLU A 589 -3.77 3.68 -86.85
C GLU A 589 -3.37 5.02 -87.50
N ALA A 590 -2.27 5.63 -87.05
CA ALA A 590 -1.74 6.85 -87.65
C ALA A 590 -1.06 6.57 -89.00
N ALA A 591 -0.36 5.45 -89.14
CA ALA A 591 0.25 5.01 -90.39
C ALA A 591 -0.80 4.63 -91.46
N ASP A 592 -1.85 3.89 -91.07
CA ASP A 592 -2.94 3.49 -91.96
C ASP A 592 -3.76 4.70 -92.47
N ARG A 593 -3.90 5.77 -91.67
CA ARG A 593 -4.56 7.02 -92.12
C ARG A 593 -3.72 7.83 -93.11
N VAL A 594 -2.39 7.75 -93.04
CA VAL A 594 -1.50 8.45 -93.97
C VAL A 594 -1.44 7.71 -95.30
N GLU A 595 -1.42 6.37 -95.29
CA GLU A 595 -1.50 5.57 -96.52
C GLU A 595 -2.87 5.66 -97.21
N GLY A 596 -3.96 5.84 -96.45
CA GLY A 596 -5.31 6.06 -97.01
C GLY A 596 -5.51 7.40 -97.74
N THR A 597 -4.64 8.40 -97.50
CA THR A 597 -4.72 9.72 -98.17
C THR A 597 -3.91 9.82 -99.47
N ASP A 598 -3.00 8.88 -99.74
CA ASP A 598 -2.17 8.88 -100.97
C ASP A 598 -2.78 8.05 -102.12
N GLY A 599 -3.98 7.46 -101.93
CA GLY A 599 -4.67 6.62 -102.92
C GLY A 599 -5.63 7.32 -103.89
N VAL A 600 -5.81 8.64 -103.83
CA VAL A 600 -6.77 9.38 -104.68
C VAL A 600 -6.13 10.61 -105.33
N ASN A 601 -5.17 10.39 -106.23
CA ASN A 601 -4.86 11.34 -107.32
C ASN A 601 -3.93 10.70 -108.35
N GLY A 602 -4.50 10.15 -109.44
CA GLY A 602 -3.74 9.67 -110.58
C GLY A 602 -4.63 9.13 -111.69
N ASN A 603 -4.61 9.83 -112.83
CA ASN A 603 -5.24 9.56 -114.13
C ASN A 603 -6.73 9.95 -114.27
N ASP A 604 -7.01 11.04 -115.00
CA ASP A 604 -7.20 10.91 -116.47
C ASP A 604 -7.13 12.29 -117.17
N ASP A 605 -6.12 12.45 -118.03
CA ASP A 605 -5.98 13.59 -118.96
C ASP A 605 -6.37 13.11 -120.38
N GLY A 606 -7.49 13.66 -120.90
CA GLY A 606 -7.71 14.05 -122.30
C GLY A 606 -7.64 13.03 -123.45
N LYS A 607 -8.78 12.87 -124.18
CA LYS A 607 -8.93 13.17 -125.63
C LYS A 607 -10.28 12.68 -126.21
N SER A 608 -11.13 13.62 -126.63
CA SER A 608 -11.62 13.82 -128.02
C SER A 608 -12.57 15.01 -128.07
#